data_AF-A0A170VX31-F1
#
_entry.id   AF-A0A170VX31-F1
#
_cell.length_a   1.000
_cell.length_b   1.000
_cell.length_c   1.000
_cell.angle_alpha   90.00
_cell.angle_beta   90.00
_cell.angle_gamma   90.00
#
_symmetry.space_group_name_H-M   'P 1'
#
loop_
_entity.id
_entity.type
_entity.pdbx_description
1 polymer ?
#
loop_
_entity_poly.entity_id
_entity_poly.type
_entity_poly.pdbx_seq_one_letter_code
_entity_poly.pdbx_strand_id
1 'polypeptide(L)'
;ALQAHMEKYEQNDKSFIYRQHANILQILKEHTQLFSGVLYLEILVSSIQPCGFIYSLTKALKRREPRALDCLFKTFIAMMAPFLVCACGEEINSQLDNLYTSIYMNRWYEQKPKSRKEYLIMMIAATNPNYVRLQKIYY
;
A
#
# COMPACT_ATOMS: atom_id res chain seq x y z
N ALA A 1 -28.64 -30.54 10.46
CA ALA A 1 -27.35 -30.82 9.78
C ALA A 1 -26.91 -29.68 8.87
N LEU A 2 -27.77 -29.18 7.96
CA LEU A 2 -27.42 -28.07 7.05
C LEU A 2 -27.09 -26.74 7.75
N GLN A 3 -27.87 -26.31 8.75
CA GLN A 3 -27.62 -25.05 9.47
C GLN A 3 -26.28 -25.06 10.22
N ALA A 4 -25.93 -26.18 10.86
CA ALA A 4 -24.64 -26.35 11.54
C ALA A 4 -23.44 -26.37 10.55
N HIS A 5 -23.65 -26.83 9.31
CA HIS A 5 -22.64 -26.74 8.25
C HIS A 5 -22.48 -25.31 7.71
N MET A 6 -23.58 -24.56 7.60
CA MET A 6 -23.54 -23.14 7.18
C MET A 6 -22.89 -22.26 8.25
N GLU A 7 -23.18 -22.45 9.54
CA GLU A 7 -22.46 -21.77 10.63
C GLU A 7 -20.98 -22.13 10.66
N LYS A 8 -20.62 -23.41 10.41
CA LYS A 8 -19.21 -23.83 10.33
C LYS A 8 -18.49 -23.18 9.14
N TYR A 9 -19.16 -23.06 7.99
CA TYR A 9 -18.61 -22.37 6.81
C TYR A 9 -18.43 -20.88 7.09
N GLU A 10 -19.41 -20.23 7.70
CA GLU A 10 -19.37 -18.81 8.06
C GLU A 10 -18.33 -18.51 9.15
N GLN A 11 -18.11 -19.39 10.12
CA GLN A 11 -17.05 -19.25 11.12
C GLN A 11 -15.65 -19.53 10.56
N ASN A 12 -15.51 -20.51 9.68
CA ASN A 12 -14.23 -20.82 9.04
C ASN A 12 -13.80 -19.67 8.11
N ASP A 13 -14.75 -19.13 7.34
CA ASP A 13 -14.55 -17.96 6.49
C ASP A 13 -14.15 -16.72 7.30
N LYS A 14 -14.86 -16.40 8.39
CA LYS A 14 -14.49 -15.30 9.31
C LYS A 14 -13.10 -15.47 9.92
N SER A 15 -12.72 -16.71 10.27
CA SER A 15 -11.40 -16.99 10.85
C SER A 15 -10.26 -16.88 9.82
N PHE A 16 -10.52 -17.28 8.56
CA PHE A 16 -9.60 -17.16 7.45
C PHE A 16 -9.39 -15.69 7.07
N ILE A 17 -10.48 -14.94 6.95
CA ILE A 17 -10.52 -13.50 6.71
C ILE A 17 -9.76 -12.75 7.82
N TYR A 18 -10.02 -13.06 9.09
CA TYR A 18 -9.31 -12.47 10.22
C TYR A 18 -7.79 -12.72 10.16
N ARG A 19 -7.38 -13.93 9.82
CA ARG A 19 -5.96 -14.31 9.74
C ARG A 19 -5.25 -13.67 8.55
N GLN A 20 -5.94 -13.53 7.42
CA GLN A 20 -5.50 -12.74 6.27
C GLN A 20 -5.31 -11.27 6.65
N HIS A 21 -6.27 -10.67 7.35
CA HIS A 21 -6.19 -9.29 7.82
C HIS A 21 -5.04 -9.06 8.80
N ALA A 22 -4.82 -9.99 9.73
CA ALA A 22 -3.70 -9.91 10.67
C ALA A 22 -2.34 -9.92 9.94
N ASN A 23 -2.19 -10.77 8.91
CA ASN A 23 -0.98 -10.82 8.08
C ASN A 23 -0.80 -9.53 7.26
N ILE A 24 -1.86 -9.01 6.62
CA ILE A 24 -1.80 -7.75 5.86
C ILE A 24 -1.42 -6.59 6.80
N LEU A 25 -1.97 -6.55 8.01
CA LEU A 25 -1.67 -5.52 8.99
C LEU A 25 -0.22 -5.61 9.49
N GLN A 26 0.32 -6.82 9.63
CA GLN A 26 1.72 -7.03 9.98
C GLN A 26 2.66 -6.56 8.85
N ILE A 27 2.36 -6.94 7.62
CA ILE A 27 3.10 -6.49 6.43
C ILE A 27 3.03 -4.97 6.32
N LEU A 28 1.87 -4.36 6.54
CA LEU A 28 1.69 -2.91 6.49
C LEU A 28 2.51 -2.18 7.56
N LYS A 29 2.63 -2.78 8.75
CA LYS A 29 3.40 -2.22 9.87
C LYS A 29 4.91 -2.24 9.59
N GLU A 30 5.41 -3.35 9.05
CA GLU A 30 6.80 -3.48 8.59
C GLU A 30 7.08 -2.54 7.42
N HIS A 31 6.15 -2.47 6.47
CA HIS A 31 6.20 -1.58 5.33
C HIS A 31 6.27 -0.12 5.79
N THR A 32 5.38 0.33 6.67
CA THR A 32 5.32 1.73 7.16
C THR A 32 6.62 2.20 7.84
N GLN A 33 7.36 1.31 8.51
CA GLN A 33 8.66 1.66 9.10
C GLN A 33 9.75 1.85 8.03
N LEU A 34 9.81 0.96 7.04
CA LEU A 34 10.79 1.04 5.95
C LEU A 34 10.43 2.16 4.95
N PHE A 35 9.15 2.29 4.61
CA PHE A 35 8.63 3.25 3.65
C PHE A 35 8.75 4.69 4.12
N SER A 36 8.77 4.96 5.44
CA SER A 36 8.93 6.33 5.93
C SER A 36 10.18 7.00 5.36
N GLY A 37 11.30 6.28 5.22
CA GLY A 37 12.52 6.80 4.61
C GLY A 37 12.49 6.77 3.08
N VAL A 38 11.96 5.69 2.50
CA VAL A 38 11.85 5.52 1.04
C VAL A 38 10.94 6.59 0.42
N LEU A 39 9.84 6.96 1.07
CA LEU A 39 8.92 8.01 0.60
C LEU A 39 9.62 9.37 0.48
N TYR A 40 10.49 9.73 1.42
CA TYR A 40 11.27 10.97 1.31
C TYR A 40 12.20 10.94 0.10
N LEU A 41 12.89 9.82 -0.12
CA LEU A 41 13.75 9.64 -1.29
C LEU A 41 12.94 9.64 -2.58
N GLU A 42 11.76 9.03 -2.59
CA GLU A 42 10.89 8.95 -3.75
C GLU A 42 10.36 10.33 -4.17
N ILE A 43 9.98 11.18 -3.21
CA ILE A 43 9.59 12.57 -3.49
C ILE A 43 10.75 13.33 -4.13
N LEU A 44 11.97 13.17 -3.61
CA LEU A 44 13.17 13.80 -4.17
C LEU A 44 13.47 13.27 -5.58
N VAL A 45 13.44 11.95 -5.77
CA VAL A 45 13.69 11.30 -7.06
C VAL A 45 12.63 11.72 -8.08
N SER A 46 11.34 11.71 -7.71
CA SER A 46 10.22 12.12 -8.56
C SER A 46 10.32 13.58 -9.01
N SER A 47 10.90 14.47 -8.20
CA SER A 47 11.16 15.86 -8.60
C SER A 47 12.35 15.99 -9.57
N ILE A 48 13.41 15.18 -9.39
CA ILE A 48 14.66 15.27 -10.16
C ILE A 48 14.55 14.53 -11.51
N GLN A 49 13.84 13.40 -11.55
CA GLN A 49 13.67 12.56 -12.74
C GLN A 49 13.11 13.29 -13.97
N PRO A 50 12.00 14.07 -13.87
CA PRO A 50 11.46 14.80 -15.01
C PRO A 50 12.41 15.88 -15.51
N CYS A 51 13.13 16.56 -14.60
CA CYS A 51 14.15 17.55 -14.99
C CYS A 51 15.29 16.90 -15.79
N GLY A 52 15.78 15.74 -15.35
CA GLY A 52 16.82 14.98 -16.05
C GLY A 52 16.35 14.45 -17.42
N PHE A 53 15.11 13.96 -17.49
CA PHE A 53 14.50 13.49 -18.74
C PHE A 53 14.32 14.62 -19.75
N ILE A 54 13.76 15.75 -19.33
CA ILE A 54 13.54 16.93 -20.19
C ILE A 54 14.87 17.45 -20.73
N TYR A 55 15.89 17.60 -19.89
CA TYR A 55 17.22 18.03 -20.33
C TYR A 55 17.83 17.07 -21.37
N SER A 56 17.73 15.76 -21.12
CA SER A 56 18.23 14.72 -22.03
C SER A 56 17.48 14.75 -23.37
N LEU A 57 16.17 14.95 -23.34
CA LEU A 57 15.32 15.08 -24.52
C LEU A 57 15.70 16.30 -25.36
N THR A 58 15.86 17.48 -24.74
CA THR A 58 16.28 18.70 -25.45
C THR A 58 17.65 18.53 -26.10
N LYS A 59 18.59 17.87 -25.41
CA LYS A 59 19.92 17.57 -25.95
C LYS A 59 19.87 16.56 -27.10
N ALA A 60 19.02 15.54 -27.01
CA ALA A 60 18.80 14.55 -28.07
C ALA A 60 18.27 15.19 -29.35
N LEU A 61 17.25 16.04 -29.22
CA LEU A 61 16.65 16.77 -30.34
C LEU A 61 17.65 17.71 -31.02
N LYS A 62 18.55 18.33 -30.25
CA LYS A 62 19.50 19.32 -30.78
C LYS A 62 20.73 18.72 -31.45
N ARG A 63 21.22 17.56 -31.00
CA ARG A 63 22.46 16.95 -31.53
C ARG A 63 22.24 15.93 -32.64
N ARG A 64 21.05 15.32 -32.79
CA ARG A 64 20.79 14.24 -33.78
C ARG A 64 21.87 13.14 -33.79
N GLU A 65 22.52 12.92 -32.63
CA GLU A 65 23.63 11.98 -32.45
C GLU A 65 23.15 10.70 -31.74
N PRO A 66 23.71 9.51 -32.08
CA PRO A 66 23.34 8.23 -31.46
C PRO A 66 23.65 8.16 -29.96
N ARG A 67 24.58 8.98 -29.43
CA ARG A 67 24.89 9.03 -27.98
C ARG A 67 23.71 9.51 -27.12
N ALA A 68 22.78 10.27 -27.69
CA ALA A 68 21.63 10.76 -26.94
C ALA A 68 20.59 9.66 -26.68
N LEU A 69 20.50 8.68 -27.58
CA LEU A 69 19.64 7.50 -27.40
C LEU A 69 20.15 6.64 -26.23
N ASP A 70 21.47 6.48 -26.09
CA ASP A 70 22.08 5.74 -24.98
C ASP A 70 21.78 6.38 -23.61
N CYS A 71 21.90 7.72 -23.52
CA CYS A 71 21.50 8.47 -22.32
C CYS A 71 19.99 8.36 -22.01
N LEU A 72 19.12 8.41 -23.03
CA LEU A 72 17.68 8.23 -22.84
C LEU A 72 17.37 6.83 -22.32
N PHE A 73 17.99 5.79 -22.88
CA PHE A 73 17.81 4.41 -22.45
C PHE A 73 18.24 4.22 -20.99
N LYS A 74 19.39 4.77 -20.62
CA LYS A 74 19.89 4.74 -19.24
C LYS A 74 18.99 5.49 -18.26
N THR A 75 18.43 6.63 -18.66
CA THR A 75 17.47 7.40 -17.84
C THR A 75 16.15 6.66 -17.69
N PHE A 76 15.67 6.02 -18.76
CA PHE A 76 14.46 5.22 -18.74
C PHE A 76 14.60 4.03 -17.78
N ILE A 77 15.73 3.30 -17.83
CA ILE A 77 16.03 2.22 -16.89
C ILE A 77 16.05 2.73 -15.45
N ALA A 78 16.66 3.89 -15.19
CA ALA A 78 16.70 4.48 -13.85
C ALA A 78 15.30 4.87 -13.34
N MET A 79 14.40 5.26 -14.23
CA MET A 79 13.01 5.62 -13.91
C MET A 79 12.11 4.41 -13.62
N MET A 80 12.47 3.21 -14.08
CA MET A 80 11.71 1.99 -13.79
C MET A 80 11.75 1.58 -12.32
N ALA A 81 12.88 1.79 -11.64
CA ALA A 81 13.05 1.40 -10.24
C ALA A 81 12.05 2.09 -9.29
N PRO A 82 11.91 3.42 -9.27
CA PRO A 82 10.89 4.08 -8.46
C PRO A 82 9.47 3.79 -8.95
N PHE A 83 9.26 3.64 -10.27
CA PHE A 83 7.94 3.29 -10.79
C PHE A 83 7.41 1.95 -10.24
N LEU A 84 8.28 0.94 -10.13
CA LEU A 84 7.91 -0.34 -9.51
C LEU A 84 7.55 -0.19 -8.03
N VAL A 85 8.31 0.63 -7.28
CA VAL A 85 8.03 0.90 -5.86
C VAL A 85 6.69 1.62 -5.69
N CYS A 86 6.41 2.64 -6.52
CA CYS A 86 5.12 3.33 -6.53
C CYS A 86 3.97 2.37 -6.84
N ALA A 87 4.12 1.55 -7.89
CA ALA A 87 3.10 0.59 -8.31
C ALA A 87 2.80 -0.44 -7.21
N CYS A 88 3.84 -0.99 -6.58
CA CYS A 88 3.65 -1.87 -5.42
C CYS A 88 2.94 -1.14 -4.26
N GLY A 89 3.28 0.12 -3.99
CA GLY A 89 2.62 0.94 -2.98
C GLY A 89 1.13 1.15 -3.26
N GLU A 90 0.76 1.37 -4.52
CA GLU A 90 -0.63 1.56 -4.94
C GLU A 90 -1.44 0.26 -4.87
N GLU A 91 -0.87 -0.88 -5.28
CA GLU A 91 -1.48 -2.20 -5.12
C GLU A 91 -1.76 -2.54 -3.65
N ILE A 92 -0.81 -2.24 -2.76
CA ILE A 92 -1.00 -2.40 -1.32
C ILE A 92 -2.15 -1.50 -0.84
N ASN A 93 -2.17 -0.23 -1.24
CA ASN A 93 -3.20 0.70 -0.82
C ASN A 93 -4.60 0.28 -1.32
N SER A 94 -4.70 -0.21 -2.55
CA SER A 94 -5.95 -0.75 -3.11
C SER A 94 -6.46 -1.96 -2.33
N GLN A 95 -5.57 -2.87 -1.93
CA GLN A 95 -5.94 -4.01 -1.08
C GLN A 95 -6.43 -3.57 0.31
N LEU A 96 -5.85 -2.52 0.90
CA LEU A 96 -6.30 -1.96 2.18
C LEU A 96 -7.68 -1.29 2.08
N ASP A 97 -7.97 -0.61 0.97
CA ASP A 97 -9.28 0.01 0.75
C ASP A 97 -10.37 -1.04 0.56
N ASN A 98 -10.10 -2.07 -0.24
CA ASN A 98 -10.98 -3.22 -0.39
C ASN A 98 -11.23 -3.93 0.95
N LEU A 99 -10.17 -4.07 1.76
CA LEU A 99 -10.24 -4.60 3.11
C LEU A 99 -11.16 -3.75 4.00
N TYR A 100 -10.93 -2.44 4.05
CA TYR A 100 -11.74 -1.51 4.82
C TYR A 100 -13.22 -1.60 4.43
N THR A 101 -13.50 -1.60 3.13
CA THR A 101 -14.86 -1.71 2.57
C THR A 101 -15.51 -3.04 2.92
N SER A 102 -14.77 -4.15 2.88
CA SER A 102 -15.27 -5.47 3.26
C SER A 102 -15.65 -5.55 4.74
N ILE A 103 -14.81 -5.04 5.65
CA ILE A 103 -15.12 -5.00 7.08
C ILE A 103 -16.32 -4.07 7.34
N TYR A 104 -16.42 -2.95 6.59
CA TYR A 104 -17.51 -1.98 6.72
C TYR A 104 -18.86 -2.54 6.29
N MET A 105 -18.89 -3.29 5.20
CA MET A 105 -20.09 -3.98 4.72
C MET A 105 -20.50 -5.15 5.61
N ASN A 106 -19.57 -5.69 6.41
CA ASN A 106 -19.89 -6.75 7.36
C ASN A 106 -20.72 -6.17 8.52
N ARG A 107 -21.70 -6.91 9.05
CA ARG A 107 -22.59 -6.44 10.14
C ARG A 107 -21.88 -6.38 11.50
N TRP A 108 -20.79 -5.62 11.60
CA TRP A 108 -19.97 -5.48 12.80
C TRP A 108 -20.75 -4.87 13.98
N TYR A 109 -21.81 -4.10 13.69
CA TYR A 109 -22.73 -3.53 14.68
C TYR A 109 -23.61 -4.58 15.39
N GLU A 110 -23.82 -5.75 14.78
CA GLU A 110 -24.62 -6.85 15.37
C GLU A 110 -23.73 -7.86 16.13
N GLN A 111 -22.40 -7.74 16.02
CA GLN A 111 -21.44 -8.63 16.66
C GLN A 111 -21.25 -8.32 18.16
N LYS A 112 -20.80 -9.35 18.90
CA LYS A 112 -20.49 -9.29 20.35
C LYS A 112 -19.54 -8.13 20.66
N PRO A 113 -19.66 -7.47 21.83
CA PRO A 113 -18.92 -6.25 22.15
C PRO A 113 -17.39 -6.42 22.19
N LYS A 114 -16.87 -7.63 22.43
CA LYS A 114 -15.43 -7.94 22.33
C LYS A 114 -14.94 -7.88 20.89
N SER A 115 -15.56 -8.64 19.98
CA SER A 115 -15.19 -8.69 18.57
C SER A 115 -15.41 -7.36 17.86
N ARG A 116 -16.43 -6.58 18.28
CA ARG A 116 -16.68 -5.23 17.76
C ARG A 116 -15.48 -4.29 17.89
N LYS A 117 -14.80 -4.31 19.04
CA LYS A 117 -13.60 -3.47 19.27
C LYS A 117 -12.46 -3.87 18.34
N GLU A 118 -12.28 -5.17 18.12
CA GLU A 118 -11.21 -5.69 17.25
C GLU A 118 -11.41 -5.28 15.79
N TYR A 119 -12.64 -5.37 15.28
CA TYR A 119 -12.98 -4.89 13.92
C TYR A 119 -12.77 -3.38 13.75
N LEU A 120 -13.15 -2.59 14.76
CA LEU A 120 -12.95 -1.14 14.76
C LEU A 120 -11.46 -0.76 14.74
N ILE A 121 -10.63 -1.46 15.54
CA ILE A 121 -9.18 -1.25 15.56
C ILE A 121 -8.56 -1.62 14.20
N MET A 122 -9.01 -2.72 13.58
CA MET A 122 -8.55 -3.11 12.25
C MET A 122 -8.96 -2.11 11.17
N MET A 123 -10.19 -1.60 11.20
CA MET A 123 -10.65 -0.55 10.27
C MET A 123 -9.81 0.72 10.41
N ILE A 124 -9.62 1.23 11.63
CA ILE A 124 -8.81 2.43 11.88
C ILE A 124 -7.38 2.23 11.39
N ALA A 125 -6.81 1.04 11.61
CA ALA A 125 -5.46 0.72 11.15
C ALA A 125 -5.35 0.57 9.62
N ALA A 126 -6.42 0.09 8.95
CA ALA A 126 -6.50 -0.01 7.48
C ALA A 126 -6.70 1.36 6.80
N THR A 127 -7.51 2.25 7.37
CA THR A 127 -7.74 3.60 6.82
C THR A 127 -6.52 4.51 7.00
N ASN A 128 -5.70 4.26 8.01
CA ASN A 128 -4.73 5.26 8.47
C ASN A 128 -3.45 4.63 9.06
N PRO A 129 -2.49 4.18 8.23
CA PRO A 129 -1.18 3.71 8.70
C PRO A 129 -0.41 4.79 9.48
N ASN A 130 -0.68 6.07 9.24
CA ASN A 130 -0.06 7.21 9.93
C ASN A 130 -0.64 7.49 11.33
N TYR A 131 -1.90 7.14 11.61
CA TYR A 131 -2.53 7.46 12.90
C TYR A 131 -2.14 6.45 13.99
N VAL A 132 -1.74 5.23 13.62
CA VAL A 132 -1.15 4.25 14.55
C VAL A 132 0.15 4.81 15.18
N ARG A 133 0.84 5.72 14.48
CA ARG A 133 2.03 6.42 14.99
C ARG A 133 1.70 7.46 16.06
N LEU A 134 0.53 8.12 15.97
CA LEU A 134 0.09 9.09 16.98
C LEU A 134 -0.42 8.42 18.25
N GLN A 135 -1.09 7.26 18.14
CA GLN A 135 -1.63 6.56 19.31
C GLN A 135 -0.52 6.00 20.23
N LYS A 136 0.70 5.78 19.72
CA LYS A 136 1.89 5.44 20.52
C LYS A 136 2.53 6.62 21.26
N ILE A 137 2.13 7.86 20.97
CA ILE A 137 2.67 9.07 21.63
C ILE A 137 1.81 9.47 22.83
N TYR A 138 0.54 9.06 22.86
CA TYR A 138 -0.41 9.41 23.92
C TYR A 138 -0.66 8.30 24.95
N TYR A 139 0.11 7.20 24.93
CA TYR A 139 0.03 6.13 25.93
C TYR A 139 1.42 5.62 26.33
#